data_AF-A0A158L2P0-F1
#
_entry.id   AF-A0A158L2P0-F1
#
_cell.length_a   1.000
_cell.length_b   1.000
_cell.length_c   1.000
_cell.angle_alpha   90.00
_cell.angle_beta   90.00
_cell.angle_gamma   90.00
#
_symmetry.space_group_name_H-M   'P 1'
#
loop_
_entity.id
_entity.type
_entity.pdbx_description
1 polymer ?
#
loop_
_entity_poly.entity_id
_entity_poly.type
_entity_poly.pdbx_seq_one_letter_code
_entity_poly.pdbx_strand_id
1 'polypeptide(L)'
;MSKPDETTSSSDDQMREILETLLADDENITARAIARLHPSIKAVSSITRSESRSRLLAQYQLRQAEYRQWRARVARRSGADTAASLADKDIRIAELESIVQLLTASHLAMLRAVGELGGVNKWAKFYEHHREIRDRLADFDAMPAAPVSAIPPEESRKKIKR
;
A
#
# COMPACT_ATOMS: atom_id res chain seq x y z
N MET A 1 -34.95 0.47 25.52
CA MET A 1 -33.65 0.25 24.84
C MET A 1 -33.87 0.53 23.36
N SER A 2 -33.52 1.73 22.86
CA SER A 2 -33.67 2.11 21.45
C SER A 2 -32.32 2.05 20.76
N LYS A 3 -32.25 1.35 19.62
CA LYS A 3 -31.07 1.22 18.76
C LYS A 3 -30.83 2.55 17.99
N PRO A 4 -29.74 3.31 18.24
CA PRO A 4 -29.44 4.55 17.51
C PRO A 4 -28.38 4.40 16.40
N ASP A 5 -27.71 3.24 16.30
CA ASP A 5 -26.51 3.12 15.46
C ASP A 5 -26.78 2.97 13.95
N GLU A 6 -27.85 2.27 13.57
CA GLU A 6 -28.06 1.86 12.17
C GLU A 6 -28.51 3.02 11.27
N THR A 7 -29.25 3.99 11.81
CA THR A 7 -29.66 5.20 11.07
C THR A 7 -28.54 6.23 10.97
N THR A 8 -27.59 6.21 11.90
CA THR A 8 -26.49 7.17 11.96
C THR A 8 -25.39 6.79 10.97
N SER A 9 -25.06 5.50 10.87
CA SER A 9 -24.11 5.01 9.86
C SER A 9 -24.58 5.27 8.44
N SER A 10 -25.85 4.96 8.13
CA SER A 10 -26.42 5.20 6.79
C SER A 10 -26.42 6.68 6.41
N SER A 11 -26.67 7.58 7.37
CA SER A 11 -26.60 9.01 7.13
C SER A 11 -25.16 9.52 6.93
N ASP A 12 -24.19 8.96 7.63
CA ASP A 12 -22.79 9.35 7.47
C ASP A 12 -22.21 8.83 6.14
N ASP A 13 -22.68 7.67 5.66
CA ASP A 13 -22.32 7.14 4.33
C ASP A 13 -22.92 8.00 3.20
N GLN A 14 -24.18 8.44 3.33
CA GLN A 14 -24.77 9.40 2.40
C GLN A 14 -24.01 10.74 2.37
N MET A 15 -23.50 11.19 3.51
CA MET A 15 -22.65 12.38 3.56
C MET A 15 -21.33 12.17 2.79
N ARG A 16 -20.74 10.97 2.82
CA ARG A 16 -19.54 10.64 2.02
C ARG A 16 -19.82 10.70 0.52
N GLU A 17 -20.93 10.12 0.07
CA GLU A 17 -21.31 10.14 -1.34
C GLU A 17 -21.49 11.57 -1.86
N ILE A 18 -22.14 12.43 -1.07
CA ILE A 18 -22.30 13.85 -1.40
C ILE A 18 -20.95 14.55 -1.45
N LEU A 19 -20.05 14.27 -0.50
CA LEU A 19 -18.71 14.85 -0.46
C LEU A 19 -17.85 14.43 -1.66
N GLU A 20 -17.91 13.17 -2.08
CA GLU A 20 -17.23 12.69 -3.28
C GLU A 20 -17.81 13.33 -4.54
N THR A 21 -19.14 13.49 -4.63
CA THR A 21 -19.79 14.17 -5.76
C THR A 21 -19.34 15.63 -5.84
N LEU A 22 -19.37 16.36 -4.72
CA LEU A 22 -18.90 17.76 -4.67
C LEU A 22 -17.41 17.89 -5.04
N LEU A 23 -16.58 16.91 -4.66
CA LEU A 23 -15.18 16.88 -5.02
C LEU A 23 -14.99 16.63 -6.53
N ALA A 24 -15.75 15.70 -7.10
CA ALA A 24 -15.71 15.35 -8.52
C ALA A 24 -16.15 16.52 -9.42
N ASP A 25 -17.20 17.25 -9.02
CA ASP A 25 -17.74 18.39 -9.75
C ASP A 25 -16.96 19.70 -9.48
N ASP A 26 -15.91 19.65 -8.65
CA ASP A 26 -15.13 20.82 -8.19
C ASP A 26 -16.01 21.91 -7.52
N GLU A 27 -17.14 21.51 -6.91
CA GLU A 27 -18.02 22.38 -6.15
C GLU A 27 -17.46 22.66 -4.75
N ASN A 28 -17.66 23.87 -4.21
CA ASN A 28 -17.11 24.24 -2.91
C ASN A 28 -17.64 23.36 -1.76
N ILE A 29 -16.76 22.56 -1.16
CA ILE A 29 -17.09 21.66 -0.06
C ILE A 29 -17.29 22.48 1.22
N THR A 30 -18.54 22.66 1.62
CA THR A 30 -18.92 23.38 2.84
C THR A 30 -20.05 22.65 3.56
N ALA A 31 -20.16 22.83 4.88
CA ALA A 31 -21.26 22.26 5.66
C ALA A 31 -22.64 22.74 5.16
N ARG A 32 -22.73 23.93 4.57
CA ARG A 32 -23.97 24.44 3.95
C ARG A 32 -24.30 23.72 2.65
N ALA A 33 -23.30 23.44 1.81
CA ALA A 33 -23.49 22.69 0.57
C ALA A 33 -24.01 21.27 0.85
N ILE A 34 -23.42 20.61 1.84
CA ILE A 34 -23.87 19.28 2.29
C ILE A 34 -25.30 19.34 2.84
N ALA A 35 -25.60 20.28 3.74
CA ALA A 35 -26.93 20.41 4.33
C ALA A 35 -28.05 20.67 3.29
N ARG A 36 -27.72 21.25 2.14
CA ARG A 36 -28.65 21.46 1.02
C ARG A 36 -28.94 20.16 0.24
N LEU A 37 -27.92 19.32 0.07
CA LEU A 37 -27.99 18.10 -0.74
C LEU A 37 -28.39 16.87 0.09
N HIS A 38 -28.17 16.90 1.40
CA HIS A 38 -28.38 15.76 2.27
C HIS A 38 -29.88 15.53 2.57
N PRO A 39 -30.42 14.31 2.39
CA PRO A 39 -31.84 14.02 2.59
C PRO A 39 -32.29 14.16 4.06
N SER A 40 -31.50 13.65 5.01
CA SER A 40 -31.81 13.68 6.45
C SER A 40 -31.11 14.81 7.24
N ILE A 41 -29.81 15.08 6.99
CA ILE A 41 -29.03 16.09 7.72
C ILE A 41 -29.20 17.49 7.07
N LYS A 42 -30.27 18.19 7.42
CA LYS A 42 -30.54 19.55 6.88
C LYS A 42 -29.93 20.69 7.69
N ALA A 43 -29.46 20.40 8.90
CA ALA A 43 -28.89 21.41 9.79
C ALA A 43 -27.36 21.42 9.72
N VAL A 44 -26.79 22.60 9.46
CA VAL A 44 -25.33 22.81 9.48
C VAL A 44 -24.71 22.43 10.82
N SER A 45 -25.42 22.71 11.92
CA SER A 45 -24.97 22.37 13.27
C SER A 45 -24.80 20.86 13.46
N SER A 46 -25.64 20.03 12.84
CA SER A 46 -25.49 18.58 12.92
C SER A 46 -24.18 18.11 12.28
N ILE A 47 -23.72 18.77 11.22
CA ILE A 47 -22.47 18.46 10.53
C ILE A 47 -21.26 18.95 11.36
N THR A 48 -21.32 20.17 11.90
CA THR A 48 -20.17 20.80 12.56
C THR A 48 -20.03 20.46 14.04
N ARG A 49 -21.11 20.06 14.74
CA ARG A 49 -21.06 19.66 16.15
C ARG A 49 -20.68 18.20 16.36
N SER A 50 -20.87 17.37 15.34
CA SER A 50 -20.48 15.96 15.37
C SER A 50 -19.00 15.84 15.02
N GLU A 51 -18.21 15.26 15.92
CA GLU A 51 -16.75 15.14 15.76
C GLU A 51 -16.39 14.30 14.52
N SER A 52 -17.08 13.17 14.30
CA SER A 52 -16.88 12.31 13.14
C SER A 52 -17.13 13.05 11.82
N ARG A 53 -18.29 13.71 11.68
CA ARG A 53 -18.70 14.42 10.45
C ARG A 53 -17.89 15.68 10.19
N SER A 54 -17.55 16.44 11.21
CA SER A 54 -16.70 17.62 11.09
C SER A 54 -15.28 17.24 10.65
N ARG A 55 -14.73 16.15 11.20
CA ARG A 55 -13.42 15.61 10.76
C ARG A 55 -13.48 15.12 9.32
N LEU A 56 -14.55 14.44 8.93
CA LEU A 56 -14.75 14.00 7.54
C LEU A 56 -14.81 15.20 6.59
N LEU A 57 -15.61 16.22 6.91
CA LEU A 57 -15.68 17.46 6.14
C LEU A 57 -14.29 18.11 5.97
N ALA A 58 -13.51 18.21 7.06
CA ALA A 58 -12.18 18.81 7.03
C ALA A 58 -11.20 18.03 6.12
N GLN A 59 -11.26 16.70 6.10
CA GLN A 59 -10.44 15.87 5.20
C GLN A 59 -10.76 16.15 3.73
N TYR A 60 -12.04 16.24 3.39
CA TYR A 60 -12.46 16.51 2.01
C TYR A 60 -12.14 17.95 1.59
N GLN A 61 -12.24 18.92 2.48
CA GLN A 61 -11.80 20.29 2.23
C GLN A 61 -10.30 20.37 1.96
N LEU A 62 -9.49 19.64 2.74
CA LEU A 62 -8.04 19.53 2.50
C LEU A 62 -7.76 18.91 1.13
N ARG A 63 -8.41 17.79 0.81
CA ARG A 63 -8.27 17.11 -0.49
C ARG A 63 -8.66 18.01 -1.66
N GLN A 64 -9.72 18.81 -1.52
CA GLN A 64 -10.11 19.80 -2.53
C GLN A 64 -9.07 20.91 -2.69
N ALA A 65 -8.52 21.43 -1.58
CA ALA A 65 -7.48 22.46 -1.63
C ALA A 65 -6.22 21.94 -2.33
N GLU A 66 -5.79 20.72 -2.01
CA GLU A 66 -4.68 20.04 -2.67
C GLU A 66 -4.98 19.88 -4.17
N TYR A 67 -6.14 19.32 -4.53
CA TYR A 67 -6.54 19.14 -5.91
C TYR A 67 -6.50 20.45 -6.71
N ARG A 68 -7.06 21.53 -6.16
CA ARG A 68 -7.04 22.85 -6.80
C ARG A 68 -5.63 23.43 -6.91
N GLN A 69 -4.77 23.20 -5.92
CA GLN A 69 -3.36 23.61 -5.98
C GLN A 69 -2.60 22.83 -7.07
N TRP A 70 -2.84 21.52 -7.19
CA TRP A 70 -2.30 20.70 -8.28
C TRP A 70 -2.79 21.18 -9.63
N ARG A 71 -4.11 21.38 -9.80
CA ARG A 71 -4.71 21.88 -11.03
C ARG A 71 -4.16 23.25 -11.43
N ALA A 72 -4.00 24.17 -10.48
CA ALA A 72 -3.40 25.48 -10.73
C ALA A 72 -1.93 25.40 -11.15
N ARG A 73 -1.15 24.46 -10.58
CA ARG A 73 0.23 24.20 -11.01
C ARG A 73 0.30 23.59 -12.40
N VAL A 74 -0.62 22.67 -12.72
CA VAL A 74 -0.74 22.03 -14.04
C VAL A 74 -1.16 23.04 -15.09
N ALA A 75 -2.16 23.88 -14.84
CA ALA A 75 -2.61 24.92 -15.77
C ALA A 75 -1.54 25.97 -16.10
N ARG A 76 -0.54 26.14 -15.23
CA ARG A 76 0.62 27.01 -15.47
C ARG A 76 1.70 26.35 -16.33
N ARG A 77 1.68 25.03 -16.48
CA ARG A 77 2.51 24.28 -17.43
C ARG A 77 1.69 24.09 -18.70
N SER A 78 2.32 24.09 -19.88
CA SER A 78 1.56 23.76 -21.08
C SER A 78 1.07 22.30 -20.95
N GLY A 79 -0.15 22.00 -21.43
CA GLY A 79 -0.68 20.63 -21.36
C GLY A 79 0.26 19.61 -22.02
N ALA A 80 0.97 20.05 -23.06
CA ALA A 80 2.02 19.29 -23.73
C ALA A 80 3.20 18.96 -22.80
N ASP A 81 3.70 19.92 -22.01
CA ASP A 81 4.79 19.68 -21.06
C ASP A 81 4.38 18.71 -19.94
N THR A 82 3.12 18.75 -19.51
CA THR A 82 2.61 17.82 -18.50
C THR A 82 2.44 16.41 -19.03
N ALA A 83 1.99 16.26 -20.28
CA ALA A 83 1.87 14.96 -20.93
C ALA A 83 3.26 14.35 -21.18
N ALA A 84 4.22 15.15 -21.66
CA ALA A 84 5.61 14.71 -21.83
C ALA A 84 6.25 14.29 -20.50
N SER A 85 6.13 15.11 -19.45
CA SER A 85 6.66 14.79 -18.14
C SER A 85 6.00 13.55 -17.50
N LEU A 86 4.73 13.26 -17.83
CA LEU A 86 4.05 12.06 -17.37
C LEU A 86 4.58 10.83 -18.11
N ALA A 87 4.70 10.89 -19.44
CA ALA A 87 5.27 9.82 -20.24
C ALA A 87 6.71 9.48 -19.81
N ASP A 88 7.55 10.49 -19.55
CA ASP A 88 8.91 10.28 -19.03
C ASP A 88 8.93 9.55 -17.69
N LYS A 89 7.96 9.88 -16.80
CA LYS A 89 7.82 9.21 -15.51
C LYS A 89 7.34 7.77 -15.68
N ASP A 90 6.43 7.49 -16.59
CA ASP A 90 5.94 6.14 -16.86
C ASP A 90 7.05 5.24 -17.42
N ILE A 91 7.87 5.78 -18.34
CA ILE A 91 9.07 5.09 -18.83
C ILE A 91 10.01 4.77 -17.66
N ARG A 92 10.26 5.74 -16.77
CA ARG A 92 11.12 5.53 -15.63
C ARG A 92 10.57 4.50 -14.64
N ILE A 93 9.25 4.47 -14.44
CA ILE A 93 8.59 3.45 -13.61
C ILE A 93 8.80 2.07 -14.22
N ALA A 94 8.55 1.90 -15.52
CA ALA A 94 8.75 0.63 -16.21
C ALA A 94 10.21 0.14 -16.12
N GLU A 95 11.18 1.05 -16.27
CA GLU A 95 12.60 0.73 -16.06
C GLU A 95 12.87 0.22 -14.64
N LEU A 96 12.39 0.95 -13.61
CA LEU A 96 12.61 0.57 -12.22
C LEU A 96 11.95 -0.77 -11.88
N GLU A 97 10.75 -1.02 -12.39
CA GLU A 97 10.05 -2.29 -12.24
C GLU A 97 10.85 -3.45 -12.88
N SER A 98 11.39 -3.24 -14.08
CA SER A 98 12.22 -4.24 -14.76
C SER A 98 13.49 -4.56 -13.96
N ILE A 99 14.13 -3.56 -13.34
CA ILE A 99 15.32 -3.74 -12.50
C ILE A 99 14.98 -4.50 -11.23
N VAL A 100 13.85 -4.19 -10.59
CA VAL A 100 13.38 -4.91 -9.40
C VAL A 100 13.07 -6.38 -9.73
N GLN A 101 12.45 -6.65 -10.88
CA GLN A 101 12.21 -8.02 -11.34
C GLN A 101 13.52 -8.78 -11.56
N LEU A 102 14.48 -8.17 -12.27
CA LEU A 102 15.80 -8.76 -12.50
C LEU A 102 16.53 -9.05 -11.18
N LEU A 103 16.52 -8.09 -10.26
CA LEU A 103 17.17 -8.23 -8.95
C LEU A 103 16.51 -9.33 -8.11
N THR A 104 15.17 -9.37 -8.09
CA THR A 104 14.40 -10.42 -7.42
C THR A 104 14.74 -11.80 -8.00
N ALA A 105 14.76 -11.94 -9.33
CA ALA A 105 15.10 -13.19 -9.99
C ALA A 105 16.55 -13.63 -9.66
N SER A 106 17.49 -12.69 -9.67
CA SER A 106 18.89 -12.95 -9.29
C SER A 106 19.01 -13.41 -7.83
N HIS A 107 18.36 -12.72 -6.90
CA HIS A 107 18.37 -13.11 -5.49
C HIS A 107 17.73 -14.48 -5.27
N LEU A 108 16.60 -14.76 -5.91
CA LEU A 108 15.95 -16.06 -5.82
C LEU A 108 16.85 -17.17 -6.38
N ALA A 109 17.49 -16.96 -7.53
CA ALA A 109 18.45 -17.91 -8.08
C ALA A 109 19.63 -18.16 -7.12
N MET A 110 20.14 -17.10 -6.47
CA MET A 110 21.18 -17.21 -5.45
C MET A 110 20.72 -18.00 -4.23
N LEU A 111 19.51 -17.75 -3.73
CA LEU A 111 18.94 -18.48 -2.60
C LEU A 111 18.77 -19.97 -2.91
N ARG A 112 18.29 -20.29 -4.11
CA ARG A 112 18.20 -21.68 -4.59
C ARG A 112 19.57 -22.34 -4.68
N ALA A 113 20.56 -21.68 -5.29
CA ALA A 113 21.92 -22.20 -5.38
C ALA A 113 22.56 -22.45 -3.99
N VAL A 114 22.37 -21.54 -3.03
CA VAL A 114 22.85 -21.72 -1.65
C VAL A 114 22.11 -22.87 -0.95
N GLY A 115 20.81 -23.03 -1.22
CA GLY A 115 20.00 -24.14 -0.73
C GLY A 115 20.49 -25.50 -1.24
N GLU A 116 20.72 -25.62 -2.54
CA GLU A 116 21.25 -26.83 -3.20
C GLU A 116 22.65 -27.21 -2.69
N LEU A 117 23.49 -26.22 -2.36
CA LEU A 117 24.82 -26.43 -1.76
C LEU A 117 24.77 -26.80 -0.26
N GLY A 118 23.59 -27.04 0.32
CA GLY A 118 23.43 -27.43 1.73
C GLY A 118 23.50 -26.26 2.71
N GLY A 119 23.39 -25.01 2.24
CA GLY A 119 23.43 -23.79 3.05
C GLY A 119 22.12 -23.45 3.77
N VAL A 120 21.07 -24.28 3.64
CA VAL A 120 19.71 -24.02 4.13
C VAL A 120 19.68 -23.69 5.63
N ASN A 121 20.45 -24.38 6.46
CA ASN A 121 20.49 -24.10 7.91
C ASN A 121 21.09 -22.73 8.25
N LYS A 122 22.07 -22.24 7.49
CA LYS A 122 22.66 -20.90 7.68
C LYS A 122 21.70 -19.82 7.18
N TRP A 123 21.03 -20.08 6.06
CA TRP A 123 19.97 -19.23 5.54
C TRP A 123 18.82 -19.10 6.54
N ALA A 124 18.32 -20.21 7.08
CA ALA A 124 17.24 -20.22 8.06
C ALA A 124 17.58 -19.38 9.30
N LYS A 125 18.83 -19.47 9.79
CA LYS A 125 19.34 -18.63 10.90
C LYS A 125 19.41 -17.15 10.54
N PHE A 126 19.87 -16.81 9.33
CA PHE A 126 19.91 -15.42 8.86
C PHE A 126 18.51 -14.79 8.85
N TYR A 127 17.49 -15.53 8.41
CA TYR A 127 16.12 -15.05 8.35
C TYR A 127 15.33 -15.21 9.65
N GLU A 128 15.92 -15.63 10.78
CA GLU A 128 15.19 -15.76 12.05
C GLU A 128 14.64 -14.41 12.54
N HIS A 129 15.41 -13.34 12.34
CA HIS A 129 15.06 -11.97 12.72
C HIS A 129 14.33 -11.20 11.60
N HIS A 130 14.15 -11.83 10.44
CA HIS A 130 13.54 -11.25 9.24
C HIS A 130 12.39 -12.13 8.73
N ARG A 131 11.47 -12.50 9.64
CA ARG A 131 10.33 -13.39 9.32
C ARG A 131 9.44 -12.82 8.22
N GLU A 132 9.15 -11.53 8.25
CA GLU A 132 8.34 -10.87 7.20
C GLU A 132 8.97 -11.01 5.80
N ILE A 133 10.30 -10.99 5.72
CA ILE A 133 11.01 -11.16 4.44
C ILE A 133 10.95 -12.63 4.01
N ARG A 134 11.05 -13.56 4.95
CA ARG A 134 10.89 -15.01 4.69
C ARG A 134 9.50 -15.34 4.16
N ASP A 135 8.46 -14.78 4.78
CA ASP A 135 7.07 -15.05 4.39
C ASP A 135 6.80 -14.52 2.98
N ARG A 136 7.28 -13.31 2.66
CA ARG A 136 7.22 -12.79 1.28
C ARG A 136 8.01 -13.64 0.30
N LEU A 137 9.17 -14.19 0.68
CA LEU A 137 9.92 -15.11 -0.18
C LEU A 137 9.18 -16.42 -0.42
N ALA A 138 8.39 -16.89 0.55
CA ALA A 138 7.52 -18.06 0.37
C ALA A 138 6.38 -17.77 -0.62
N ASP A 139 5.79 -16.57 -0.59
CA ASP A 139 4.78 -16.15 -1.58
C ASP A 139 5.33 -16.14 -3.01
N PHE A 140 6.64 -15.90 -3.16
CA PHE A 140 7.35 -15.93 -4.45
C PHE A 140 7.86 -17.32 -4.86
N ASP A 141 7.49 -18.40 -4.16
CA ASP A 141 8.00 -19.76 -4.38
C ASP A 141 9.56 -19.81 -4.40
N ALA A 142 10.18 -18.91 -3.63
CA ALA A 142 11.62 -18.73 -3.57
C ALA A 142 12.27 -19.58 -2.45
N MET A 143 11.49 -20.43 -1.78
CA MET A 143 11.96 -21.29 -0.71
C MET A 143 12.73 -22.48 -1.30
N PRO A 144 13.95 -22.77 -0.84
CA PRO A 144 14.72 -23.90 -1.35
C PRO A 144 14.03 -25.21 -0.97
N ALA A 145 13.53 -25.94 -1.98
CA ALA A 145 12.87 -27.23 -1.84
C ALA A 145 13.90 -28.38 -1.86
N ALA A 146 14.81 -28.42 -0.90
CA ALA A 146 15.73 -29.55 -0.76
C ALA A 146 15.38 -30.40 0.46
N PRO A 147 15.10 -31.72 0.30
CA PRO A 147 14.96 -32.62 1.43
C PRO A 147 16.31 -32.74 2.14
N VAL A 148 16.26 -32.65 3.46
CA VAL A 148 17.41 -32.77 4.36
C VAL A 148 18.04 -34.15 4.19
N SER A 149 19.07 -34.27 3.33
CA SER A 149 20.01 -35.37 3.48
C SER A 149 20.98 -34.94 4.58
N ALA A 150 20.75 -35.48 5.78
CA ALA A 150 21.67 -35.30 6.90
C ALA A 150 23.09 -35.62 6.41
N ILE A 151 23.99 -34.65 6.53
CA ILE A 151 25.41 -34.87 6.36
C ILE A 151 25.78 -35.97 7.37
N PRO A 152 26.26 -37.15 6.93
CA PRO A 152 26.60 -38.21 7.87
C PRO A 152 27.72 -37.69 8.80
N PRO A 153 27.65 -37.99 10.12
CA PRO A 153 28.67 -37.55 11.04
C PRO A 153 30.02 -38.13 10.61
N GLU A 154 31.07 -37.30 10.57
CA GLU A 154 32.44 -37.71 10.25
C GLU A 154 32.79 -39.00 11.02
N GLU A 155 32.95 -40.10 10.29
CA GLU A 155 33.50 -41.33 10.85
C GLU A 155 34.92 -41.06 11.34
N SER A 156 35.05 -41.13 12.67
CA SER A 156 36.25 -41.43 13.45
C SER A 156 37.54 -41.61 12.63
N ARG A 157 38.43 -40.62 12.70
CA ARG A 157 39.84 -40.79 12.32
C ARG A 157 40.42 -41.99 13.06
N LYS A 158 40.52 -43.15 12.39
CA LYS A 158 41.29 -44.30 12.88
C LYS A 158 42.73 -43.84 13.10
N LYS A 159 43.15 -43.75 14.36
CA LYS A 159 44.56 -43.64 14.74
C LYS A 159 45.27 -44.92 14.31
N ILE A 160 46.01 -44.86 13.22
CA ILE A 160 47.01 -45.87 12.86
C ILE A 160 48.15 -45.70 13.88
N LYS A 161 48.26 -46.63 14.84
CA LYS A 161 49.46 -46.78 15.67
C LYS A 161 50.55 -47.45 14.82
N ARG A 162 51.71 -46.81 14.72
CA ARG A 162 52.99 -47.46 14.46
C ARG A 162 53.74 -47.58 15.78
#